data_AF-A0A0M3DA91-F1
#
_entry.id   AF-A0A0M3DA91-F1
#
_cell.length_a   1.000
_cell.length_b   1.000
_cell.length_c   1.000
_cell.angle_alpha   90.00
_cell.angle_beta   90.00
_cell.angle_gamma   90.00
#
_symmetry.space_group_name_H-M   'P 1'
#
loop_
_entity.id
_entity.type
_entity.pdbx_description
1 polymer ?
#
loop_
_entity_poly.entity_id
_entity_poly.type
_entity_poly.pdbx_seq_one_letter_code
_entity_poly.pdbx_strand_id
1 'polypeptide(L)'
;MSAENARRNVRILTWTGFATGVIGAVLIAFPKVIDLASPWVQLALGIATLVLAFRARKIGMADIEDFDGRLSLAAALLGFLVVFFAGQAAFGILVAVAN
;
A
#
# COMPACT_ATOMS: atom_id res chain seq x y z
N MET A 1 -2.89 15.75 -20.60
CA MET A 1 -4.06 15.54 -19.69
C MET A 1 -4.43 16.90 -19.12
N SER A 2 -5.72 17.22 -18.90
CA SER A 2 -6.08 18.49 -18.22
C SER A 2 -5.60 18.45 -16.77
N ALA A 3 -5.12 19.58 -16.22
CA ALA A 3 -4.66 19.70 -14.84
C ALA A 3 -5.73 19.25 -13.82
N GLU A 4 -7.01 19.44 -14.15
CA GLU A 4 -8.12 18.97 -13.31
C GLU A 4 -8.25 17.44 -13.29
N ASN A 5 -8.07 16.80 -14.46
CA ASN A 5 -8.04 15.35 -14.55
C ASN A 5 -6.82 14.77 -13.82
N ALA A 6 -5.69 15.47 -13.84
CA ALA A 6 -4.49 15.09 -13.10
C ALA A 6 -4.73 15.10 -11.59
N ARG A 7 -5.26 16.21 -11.05
CA ARG A 7 -5.63 16.34 -9.63
C ARG A 7 -6.61 15.26 -9.19
N ARG A 8 -7.66 15.00 -10.00
CA ARG A 8 -8.63 13.94 -9.71
C ARG A 8 -7.98 12.56 -9.66
N ASN A 9 -7.14 12.23 -10.63
CA ASN A 9 -6.46 10.93 -10.68
C ASN A 9 -5.52 10.74 -9.48
N VAL A 10 -4.73 11.76 -9.13
CA VAL A 10 -3.87 11.73 -7.94
C VAL A 10 -4.70 11.49 -6.68
N ARG A 11 -5.80 12.23 -6.50
CA ARG A 11 -6.70 12.07 -5.35
C ARG A 11 -7.24 10.65 -5.26
N ILE A 12 -7.76 10.08 -6.35
CA ILE A 12 -8.28 8.71 -6.38
C ILE A 12 -7.17 7.70 -6.05
N LEU A 13 -6.01 7.80 -6.69
CA LEU A 13 -4.91 6.87 -6.46
C LEU A 13 -4.40 6.93 -5.02
N THR A 14 -4.28 8.13 -4.45
CA THR A 14 -3.83 8.30 -3.06
C THR A 14 -4.85 7.78 -2.07
N TRP A 15 -6.14 8.08 -2.21
CA TRP A 15 -7.17 7.58 -1.30
C TRP A 15 -7.35 6.06 -1.40
N THR A 16 -7.34 5.51 -2.62
CA THR A 16 -7.40 4.05 -2.81
C THR A 16 -6.17 3.38 -2.21
N GLY A 17 -4.97 3.92 -2.45
CA GLY A 17 -3.73 3.42 -1.84
C GLY A 17 -3.78 3.48 -0.30
N PHE A 18 -4.29 4.57 0.26
CA PHE A 18 -4.45 4.69 1.70
C PHE A 18 -5.43 3.65 2.25
N ALA A 19 -6.58 3.45 1.58
CA ALA A 19 -7.57 2.45 1.97
C ALA A 19 -7.00 1.02 1.92
N THR A 20 -6.31 0.65 0.83
CA THR A 20 -5.69 -0.68 0.70
C THR A 20 -4.65 -0.92 1.79
N GLY A 21 -3.89 0.12 2.11
CA GLY A 21 -2.88 0.05 3.13
C GLY A 21 -3.47 -0.09 4.53
N VAL A 22 -4.54 0.65 4.84
CA VAL A 22 -5.26 0.54 6.12
C VAL A 22 -5.83 -0.86 6.29
N ILE A 23 -6.43 -1.44 5.24
CA ILE A 23 -6.91 -2.82 5.27
C ILE A 23 -5.75 -3.79 5.53
N GLY A 24 -4.61 -3.60 4.87
CA GLY A 24 -3.41 -4.39 5.12
C GLY A 24 -2.93 -4.31 6.58
N ALA A 25 -2.91 -3.11 7.16
CA ALA A 25 -2.52 -2.89 8.55
C ALA A 25 -3.50 -3.53 9.54
N VAL A 26 -4.81 -3.46 9.28
CA VAL A 26 -5.84 -4.13 10.08
C VAL A 26 -5.67 -5.64 10.03
N LEU A 27 -5.40 -6.21 8.85
CA LEU A 27 -5.15 -7.65 8.73
C LEU A 27 -3.89 -8.09 9.47
N ILE A 28 -2.86 -7.23 9.54
CA ILE A 28 -1.67 -7.49 10.37
C ILE A 28 -2.02 -7.50 11.86
N ALA A 29 -2.86 -6.57 12.31
CA ALA A 29 -3.31 -6.51 13.71
C ALA A 29 -4.25 -7.67 14.09
N PHE A 30 -5.03 -8.19 13.13
CA PHE A 30 -6.00 -9.27 13.33
C PHE A 30 -5.75 -10.44 12.37
N PRO A 31 -4.63 -11.16 12.51
CA PRO A 31 -4.24 -12.21 11.55
C PRO A 31 -5.19 -13.42 11.54
N LYS A 32 -5.96 -13.63 12.62
CA LYS A 32 -6.94 -14.72 12.74
C LYS A 32 -8.18 -14.57 11.85
N VAL A 33 -8.33 -13.44 11.15
CA VAL A 33 -9.50 -13.21 10.27
C VAL A 33 -9.42 -14.05 9.00
N ILE A 34 -8.21 -14.40 8.55
CA ILE A 34 -7.97 -15.16 7.30
C ILE A 34 -6.86 -16.22 7.44
N ASP A 35 -6.55 -16.63 8.69
CA ASP A 35 -5.64 -17.72 9.06
C ASP A 35 -4.34 -17.79 8.23
N LEU A 36 -4.01 -18.96 7.66
CA LEU A 36 -2.79 -19.19 6.88
C LEU A 36 -2.70 -18.38 5.58
N ALA A 37 -3.83 -17.90 5.04
CA ALA A 37 -3.83 -17.03 3.87
C ALA A 37 -3.39 -15.59 4.22
N SER A 38 -3.39 -15.24 5.51
CA SER A 38 -3.20 -13.86 5.98
C SER A 38 -1.95 -13.17 5.46
N PRO A 39 -0.74 -13.77 5.54
CA PRO A 39 0.47 -13.06 5.15
C PRO A 39 0.53 -12.77 3.65
N TRP A 40 -0.02 -13.66 2.82
CA TRP A 40 -0.04 -13.49 1.37
C TRP A 40 -0.99 -12.39 0.93
N VAL A 41 -2.17 -12.30 1.56
CA VAL A 41 -3.14 -11.23 1.31
C VAL A 41 -2.59 -9.89 1.78
N GLN A 42 -1.96 -9.84 2.95
CA GLN A 42 -1.31 -8.64 3.46
C GLN A 42 -0.18 -8.17 2.53
N LEU A 43 0.66 -9.10 2.03
CA LEU A 43 1.71 -8.77 1.06
C LEU A 43 1.13 -8.17 -0.22
N ALA A 44 0.08 -8.78 -0.79
CA ALA A 44 -0.58 -8.27 -1.99
C ALA A 44 -1.14 -6.85 -1.76
N LEU A 45 -1.78 -6.61 -0.61
CA LEU A 45 -2.31 -5.28 -0.25
C LEU A 45 -1.21 -4.25 -0.02
N GLY A 46 -0.09 -4.63 0.62
CA GLY A 46 1.05 -3.76 0.81
C GLY A 46 1.70 -3.37 -0.51
N ILE A 47 1.90 -4.34 -1.42
CA ILE A 47 2.44 -4.08 -2.77
C ILE A 47 1.48 -3.18 -3.57
N ALA A 48 0.17 -3.47 -3.56
CA ALA A 48 -0.82 -2.64 -4.22
C ALA A 48 -0.79 -1.19 -3.72
N THR A 49 -0.69 -1.01 -2.39
CA THR A 49 -0.57 0.30 -1.75
C THR A 49 0.64 1.07 -2.24
N LEU A 50 1.81 0.42 -2.29
CA LEU A 50 3.05 1.02 -2.80
C LEU A 50 2.89 1.45 -4.26
N VAL A 51 2.38 0.56 -5.13
CA VAL A 51 2.17 0.86 -6.55
C VAL A 51 1.24 2.06 -6.72
N LEU A 52 0.12 2.11 -6.00
CA LEU A 52 -0.83 3.22 -6.07
C LEU A 52 -0.21 4.53 -5.58
N ALA A 53 0.54 4.50 -4.48
CA ALA A 53 1.23 5.67 -3.93
C ALA A 53 2.29 6.22 -4.90
N PHE A 54 3.12 5.36 -5.48
CA PHE A 54 4.13 5.78 -6.46
C PHE A 54 3.52 6.26 -7.78
N ARG A 55 2.40 5.66 -8.24
CA ARG A 55 1.66 6.15 -9.41
C ARG A 55 1.06 7.53 -9.16
N ALA A 56 0.45 7.76 -7.99
CA ALA A 56 -0.05 9.07 -7.61
C ALA A 56 1.06 10.12 -7.61
N ARG A 57 2.23 9.78 -7.05
CA ARG A 57 3.40 10.67 -7.02
C ARG A 57 3.94 10.95 -8.41
N LYS A 58 4.02 9.94 -9.29
CA LYS A 58 4.46 10.11 -10.68
C LYS A 58 3.58 11.11 -11.43
N ILE A 59 2.26 10.97 -11.32
CA ILE A 59 1.31 11.88 -11.99
C ILE A 59 1.36 13.27 -11.35
N GLY A 60 1.40 13.35 -10.02
CA GLY A 60 1.47 14.62 -9.31
C GLY A 60 2.68 15.46 -9.69
N MET A 61 3.88 14.86 -9.75
CA MET A 61 5.10 15.57 -10.12
C MET A 61 5.16 15.98 -11.60
N ALA A 62 4.43 15.29 -12.48
CA ALA A 62 4.48 15.53 -13.92
C ALA A 62 3.42 16.54 -14.41
N ASP A 63 2.22 16.50 -13.82
CA ASP A 63 1.04 17.17 -14.38
C ASP A 63 0.41 18.21 -13.44
N ILE A 64 0.96 18.43 -12.22
CA ILE A 64 0.41 19.37 -11.23
C ILE A 64 1.51 20.34 -10.76
N GLU A 65 1.33 21.63 -11.07
CA GLU A 65 2.11 22.73 -10.50
C GLU A 65 1.81 22.83 -8.99
N ASP A 66 2.85 22.92 -8.16
CA ASP A 66 2.78 22.90 -6.68
C ASP A 66 2.25 21.60 -6.03
N PHE A 67 2.59 20.43 -6.58
CA PHE A 67 2.19 19.15 -6.01
C PHE A 67 2.72 18.93 -4.57
N ASP A 68 1.81 18.92 -3.58
CA ASP A 68 2.09 18.46 -2.20
C ASP A 68 2.09 16.92 -2.14
N GLY A 69 3.28 16.34 -2.23
CA GLY A 69 3.49 14.89 -2.23
C GLY A 69 3.39 14.20 -0.87
N ARG A 70 3.13 14.91 0.24
CA ARG A 70 3.17 14.33 1.60
C ARG A 70 2.20 13.18 1.82
N LEU A 71 0.98 13.30 1.29
CA LEU A 71 -0.03 12.25 1.46
C LEU A 71 0.34 10.96 0.69
N SER A 72 0.92 11.11 -0.51
CA SER A 72 1.43 9.97 -1.28
C SER A 72 2.62 9.31 -0.58
N LEU A 73 3.47 10.10 0.11
CA LEU A 73 4.56 9.59 0.93
C LEU A 73 4.02 8.80 2.14
N ALA A 74 3.02 9.33 2.84
CA ALA A 74 2.40 8.64 3.97
C ALA A 74 1.79 7.29 3.55
N ALA A 75 1.10 7.26 2.40
CA ALA A 75 0.58 6.01 1.84
C ALA A 75 1.71 5.03 1.48
N ALA A 76 2.83 5.51 0.92
CA ALA A 76 3.98 4.67 0.62
C ALA A 76 4.63 4.08 1.88
N LEU A 77 4.83 4.88 2.93
CA LEU A 77 5.34 4.42 4.22
C LEU A 77 4.45 3.35 4.83
N LEU A 78 3.13 3.55 4.75
CA LEU A 78 2.15 2.62 5.26
C LEU A 78 2.14 1.31 4.44
N GLY A 79 2.21 1.38 3.11
CA GLY A 79 2.40 0.21 2.25
C GLY A 79 3.69 -0.56 2.57
N PHE A 80 4.78 0.15 2.84
CA PHE A 80 6.05 -0.45 3.24
C PHE A 80 5.93 -1.21 4.57
N LEU A 81 5.31 -0.59 5.59
CA LEU A 81 5.08 -1.25 6.88
C LEU A 81 4.27 -2.54 6.69
N VAL A 82 3.21 -2.49 5.88
CA VAL A 82 2.39 -3.67 5.59
C VAL A 82 3.23 -4.78 4.96
N VAL A 83 4.01 -4.47 3.92
CA VAL A 83 4.88 -5.47 3.27
C VAL A 83 5.92 -6.03 4.24
N PHE A 84 6.53 -5.17 5.06
CA PHE A 84 7.56 -5.56 6.01
C PHE A 84 7.04 -6.59 7.01
N PHE A 85 5.95 -6.28 7.73
CA PHE A 85 5.37 -7.17 8.74
C PHE A 85 4.78 -8.45 8.12
N ALA A 86 4.10 -8.33 6.97
CA ALA A 86 3.58 -9.49 6.26
C ALA A 86 4.70 -10.42 5.78
N GLY A 87 5.83 -9.86 5.35
CA GLY A 87 7.03 -10.61 4.98
C GLY A 87 7.62 -11.41 6.14
N GLN A 88 7.69 -10.81 7.34
CA GLN A 88 8.14 -11.52 8.55
C GLN A 88 7.20 -12.69 8.89
N ALA A 89 5.88 -12.48 8.82
CA ALA A 89 4.90 -13.54 9.07
C ALA A 89 4.97 -14.67 8.04
N ALA A 90 5.06 -14.33 6.74
CA ALA A 90 5.19 -15.31 5.67
C ALA A 90 6.48 -16.14 5.81
N PHE A 91 7.60 -15.49 6.13
CA PHE A 91 8.87 -16.17 6.37
C PHE A 91 8.76 -17.13 7.56
N GLY A 92 8.11 -16.73 8.66
CA GLY A 92 7.86 -17.60 9.81
C GLY A 92 7.09 -18.88 9.44
N ILE A 93 6.07 -18.78 8.57
CA ILE A 93 5.34 -19.95 8.05
C ILE A 93 6.27 -20.82 7.20
N LEU A 94 7.03 -20.24 6.28
CA LEU A 94 7.93 -20.99 5.40
C LEU A 94 8.99 -21.76 6.19
N VAL A 95 9.56 -21.14 7.23
CA VAL A 95 10.53 -21.80 8.13
C VAL A 95 9.87 -22.93 8.92
N ALA A 96 8.63 -22.76 9.38
CA ALA A 96 7.91 -23.81 10.09
C ALA A 96 7.53 -25.00 9.19
N VAL A 97 7.36 -24.79 7.89
CA VAL A 97 7.10 -25.86 6.91
C VAL A 97 8.39 -26.56 6.46
N ALA A 98 9.52 -25.85 6.47
CA ALA A 98 10.80 -26.37 6.01
C ALA A 98 11.55 -27.22 7.07
N ASN A 99 11.19 -27.10 8.34
CA ASN A 99 11.75 -27.88 9.46
C ASN A 99 10.77 -28.97 9.91
#